data_AF-A0A533S078-F1
#
_entry.id   AF-A0A533S078-F1
#
_cell.length_a   1.000
_cell.length_b   1.000
_cell.length_c   1.000
_cell.angle_alpha   90.00
_cell.angle_beta   90.00
_cell.angle_gamma   90.00
#
_symmetry.space_group_name_H-M   'P 1'
#
loop_
_entity.id
_entity.type
_entity.pdbx_description
1 polymer ?
#
loop_
_entity_poly.entity_id
_entity_poly.type
_entity_poly.pdbx_seq_one_letter_code
_entity_poly.pdbx_strand_id
1 'polypeptide(L)'
;MTAPTAYKLLELLKDLSSQGVSINEDIYEYLSTTDLMAVEKWYGRLQRVKSYSFDPGRPQGALRTKKRTIKERLGTQSALKGRLLEKLIQAILDGCKAISYGHNIRTSSSEVDFLIKIEPLGGHLPMFNSGLTHIIGEAKCYDKKLKKEWVDELAGTASSHNTNFGILFTLCTPRRVHRDMAVSIAIHAAKGNRIIPFGAAQVEQVRKGENFLKLLSDQYVKALTHDHALSV
;
A
#
# COMPACT_ATOMS: atom_id res chain seq x y z
N MET A 1 -16.10 33.34 -32.84
CA MET A 1 -15.05 32.45 -32.29
C MET A 1 -15.37 32.26 -30.82
N THR A 2 -15.98 31.13 -30.46
CA THR A 2 -16.25 30.77 -29.07
C THR A 2 -14.92 30.44 -28.41
N ALA A 3 -14.65 31.04 -27.24
CA ALA A 3 -13.46 30.70 -26.45
C ALA A 3 -13.46 29.18 -26.20
N PRO A 4 -12.29 28.51 -26.21
CA PRO A 4 -12.22 27.11 -25.81
C PRO A 4 -12.72 27.04 -24.37
N THR A 5 -13.86 26.39 -24.16
CA THR A 5 -14.34 26.09 -22.82
C THR A 5 -13.24 25.29 -22.14
N ALA A 6 -12.65 25.83 -21.08
CA ALA A 6 -11.64 25.12 -20.32
C ALA A 6 -12.28 23.81 -19.84
N TYR A 7 -11.90 22.70 -20.47
CA TYR A 7 -12.39 21.38 -20.14
C TYR A 7 -11.98 21.12 -18.69
N LYS A 8 -12.97 21.03 -17.78
CA LYS A 8 -12.65 20.81 -16.37
C LYS A 8 -12.02 19.42 -16.25
N LEU A 9 -10.94 19.29 -15.47
CA LEU A 9 -10.26 18.01 -15.28
C LEU A 9 -11.24 16.88 -14.91
N LEU A 10 -12.25 17.18 -14.10
CA LEU A 10 -13.29 16.22 -13.74
C LEU A 10 -14.07 15.69 -14.96
N GLU A 11 -14.40 16.57 -15.91
CA GLU A 11 -15.10 16.20 -17.16
C GLU A 11 -14.19 15.38 -18.07
N LEU A 12 -12.90 15.76 -18.16
CA LEU A 12 -11.89 14.97 -18.88
C LEU A 12 -11.76 13.56 -18.31
N LEU A 13 -11.64 13.41 -16.99
CA LEU A 13 -11.49 12.10 -16.35
C LEU A 13 -12.75 11.23 -16.52
N LYS A 14 -13.94 11.84 -16.50
CA LYS A 14 -15.19 11.14 -16.80
C LYS A 14 -15.22 10.62 -18.24
N ASP A 15 -14.84 11.47 -19.19
CA ASP A 15 -14.82 11.09 -20.62
C ASP A 15 -13.80 9.97 -20.87
N LEU A 16 -12.57 10.11 -20.35
CA LEU A 16 -11.52 9.08 -20.47
C LEU A 16 -11.95 7.74 -19.85
N SER A 17 -12.55 7.78 -18.66
CA SER A 17 -13.08 6.59 -17.98
C SER A 17 -14.19 5.92 -18.79
N SER A 18 -15.13 6.71 -19.35
CA SER A 18 -16.23 6.20 -20.18
C SER A 18 -15.77 5.57 -21.51
N GLN A 19 -14.64 6.05 -22.04
CA GLN A 19 -14.06 5.60 -23.30
C GLN A 19 -13.01 4.49 -23.11
N GLY A 20 -12.72 4.08 -21.87
CA GLY A 20 -11.69 3.09 -21.57
C GLY A 20 -10.28 3.53 -21.95
N VAL A 21 -10.04 4.84 -22.06
CA VAL A 21 -8.75 5.40 -22.47
C VAL A 21 -7.80 5.40 -21.27
N SER A 22 -6.57 4.94 -21.49
CA SER A 22 -5.52 5.00 -20.46
C SER A 22 -5.22 6.45 -20.10
N ILE A 23 -5.27 6.73 -18.81
CA ILE A 23 -4.89 8.02 -18.25
C ILE A 23 -3.43 8.34 -18.63
N ASN A 24 -3.17 9.56 -19.11
CA ASN A 24 -1.80 9.98 -19.44
C ASN A 24 -0.98 10.31 -18.18
N GLU A 25 0.34 10.40 -18.32
CA GLU A 25 1.27 10.66 -17.21
C GLU A 25 0.93 11.95 -16.44
N ASP A 26 0.50 13.00 -17.14
CA ASP A 26 0.21 14.31 -16.55
C ASP A 26 -0.92 14.26 -15.51
N ILE A 27 -1.91 13.39 -15.71
CA ILE A 27 -3.01 13.21 -14.76
C ILE A 27 -2.50 12.54 -13.49
N TYR A 28 -1.64 11.51 -13.60
CA TYR A 28 -1.06 10.87 -12.42
C TYR A 28 -0.22 11.86 -11.61
N GLU A 29 0.59 12.66 -12.29
CA GLU A 29 1.41 13.70 -11.67
C GLU A 29 0.56 14.77 -10.98
N TYR A 30 -0.56 15.17 -11.59
CA TYR A 30 -1.49 16.10 -10.95
C TYR A 30 -2.16 15.51 -9.70
N LEU A 31 -2.53 14.22 -9.75
CA LEU A 31 -3.32 13.54 -8.71
C LEU A 31 -2.47 13.01 -7.55
N SER A 32 -1.17 12.83 -7.73
CA SER A 32 -0.28 12.34 -6.69
C SER A 32 1.09 12.98 -6.80
N THR A 33 1.48 13.67 -5.74
CA THR A 33 2.81 14.27 -5.57
C THR A 33 3.37 13.80 -4.23
N THR A 34 4.22 12.77 -4.25
CA THR A 34 4.77 12.19 -3.03
C THR A 34 5.90 13.07 -2.46
N ASP A 35 5.87 13.33 -1.14
CA ASP A 35 7.00 13.95 -0.43
C ASP A 35 8.16 12.95 -0.30
N LEU A 36 9.07 12.98 -1.27
CA LEU A 36 10.23 12.09 -1.32
C LEU A 36 11.14 12.24 -0.09
N MET A 37 11.24 13.43 0.51
CA MET A 37 12.05 13.62 1.71
C MET A 37 11.44 12.90 2.91
N ALA A 38 10.11 12.96 3.06
CA ALA A 38 9.41 12.21 4.09
C ALA A 38 9.55 10.69 3.88
N VAL A 39 9.39 10.22 2.64
CA VAL A 39 9.58 8.80 2.28
C VAL A 39 10.99 8.33 2.63
N GLU A 40 12.03 9.04 2.21
CA GLU A 40 13.43 8.71 2.50
C GLU A 40 13.72 8.66 4.02
N LYS A 41 13.20 9.64 4.76
CA LYS A 41 13.35 9.71 6.22
C LYS A 41 12.78 8.47 6.90
N TRP A 42 11.57 8.06 6.54
CA TRP A 42 10.90 6.91 7.17
C TRP A 42 11.49 5.58 6.70
N TYR A 43 11.80 5.46 5.42
CA TYR A 43 12.48 4.29 4.86
C TYR A 43 13.84 4.07 5.55
N GLY A 44 14.68 5.11 5.65
CA GLY A 44 15.98 5.02 6.32
C GLY A 44 15.88 4.71 7.81
N ARG A 45 14.82 5.15 8.51
CA ARG A 45 14.54 4.72 9.89
C ARG A 45 14.19 3.24 9.97
N LEU A 46 13.34 2.77 9.07
CA LEU A 46 12.95 1.37 9.02
C LEU A 46 14.14 0.45 8.72
N GLN A 47 14.99 0.79 7.75
CA GLN A 47 16.18 0.00 7.42
C GLN A 47 17.17 -0.11 8.58
N ARG A 48 17.35 0.96 9.36
CA ARG A 48 18.15 0.93 10.60
C ARG A 48 17.60 -0.05 11.63
N VAL A 49 16.27 -0.11 11.80
CA VAL A 49 15.64 -1.05 12.73
C VAL A 49 15.69 -2.49 12.19
N LYS A 50 15.59 -2.69 10.86
CA LYS A 50 15.72 -4.01 10.22
C LYS A 50 17.13 -4.59 10.35
N SER A 51 18.15 -3.76 10.19
CA SER A 51 19.56 -4.15 10.31
C SER A 51 20.05 -4.28 11.77
N TYR A 52 19.27 -3.79 12.74
CA TYR A 52 19.64 -3.89 14.16
C TYR A 52 19.56 -5.35 14.64
N SER A 53 20.71 -5.97 14.89
CA SER A 53 20.84 -7.25 15.56
C SER A 53 21.04 -7.06 17.06
N PHE A 54 20.29 -7.81 17.88
CA PHE A 54 20.59 -7.91 19.30
C PHE A 54 21.84 -8.79 19.46
N ASP A 55 22.99 -8.15 19.71
CA ASP A 55 24.21 -8.88 20.08
C ASP A 55 24.08 -9.36 21.54
N PRO A 56 24.04 -10.68 21.80
CA PRO A 56 23.97 -11.22 23.15
C PRO A 56 25.26 -11.00 23.96
N GLY A 57 26.38 -10.63 23.32
CA GLY A 57 27.69 -10.47 23.95
C GLY A 57 28.09 -9.04 24.33
N ARG A 58 27.33 -8.01 23.94
CA ARG A 58 27.68 -6.60 24.26
C ARG A 58 27.44 -6.30 25.75
N PRO A 59 28.48 -5.89 26.53
CA PRO A 59 28.29 -5.42 27.89
C PRO A 59 27.34 -4.23 27.88
N GLN A 60 26.22 -4.34 28.58
CA GLN A 60 25.25 -3.25 28.69
C GLN A 60 25.91 -2.10 29.45
N GLY A 61 26.22 -1.02 28.73
CA GLY A 61 26.54 0.26 29.34
C GLY A 61 25.38 0.72 30.21
N ALA A 62 25.55 0.55 31.53
CA ALA A 62 25.03 1.37 32.62
C ALA A 62 23.63 2.01 32.49
N LEU A 63 22.60 1.30 32.03
CA LEU A 63 21.21 1.69 32.26
C LEU A 63 20.42 0.52 32.85
N ARG A 64 20.20 0.59 34.18
CA ARG A 64 19.39 -0.30 35.02
C ARG A 64 17.91 -0.28 34.62
N THR A 65 17.56 -0.69 33.41
CA THR A 65 16.17 -1.04 33.06
C THR A 65 16.03 -2.56 33.04
N LYS A 66 14.99 -3.08 33.73
CA LYS A 66 14.65 -4.51 33.90
C LYS A 66 15.17 -5.37 32.74
N LYS A 67 15.93 -6.44 33.03
CA LYS A 67 16.41 -7.43 32.04
C LYS A 67 15.23 -7.95 31.21
N ARG A 68 14.90 -7.29 30.11
CA ARG A 68 13.92 -7.79 29.14
C ARG A 68 14.47 -9.04 28.49
N THR A 69 13.67 -10.09 28.44
CA THR A 69 13.95 -11.33 27.74
C THR A 69 14.18 -11.07 26.25
N ILE A 70 14.90 -11.96 25.57
CA ILE A 70 15.12 -11.87 24.11
C ILE A 70 13.76 -11.81 23.37
N LYS A 71 12.77 -12.58 23.82
CA LYS A 71 11.41 -12.59 23.25
C LYS A 71 10.74 -11.22 23.33
N GLU A 72 10.80 -10.55 24.48
CA GLU A 72 10.23 -9.19 24.64
C GLU A 72 10.94 -8.14 23.78
N ARG A 73 12.27 -8.27 23.62
CA ARG A 73 13.06 -7.39 22.75
C ARG A 73 12.68 -7.56 21.28
N LEU A 74 12.55 -8.81 20.81
CA LEU A 74 12.08 -9.12 19.46
C LEU A 74 10.66 -8.63 19.22
N GLY A 75 9.75 -8.81 20.19
CA GLY A 75 8.39 -8.27 20.11
C GLY A 75 8.37 -6.74 20.01
N THR A 76 9.19 -6.06 20.82
CA THR A 76 9.33 -4.59 20.77
C THR A 76 9.89 -4.13 19.42
N GLN A 77 10.88 -4.83 18.87
CA GLN A 77 11.46 -4.53 17.56
C GLN A 77 10.42 -4.74 16.44
N SER A 78 9.65 -5.83 16.49
CA SER A 78 8.59 -6.10 15.51
C SER A 78 7.52 -5.03 15.52
N ALA A 79 7.06 -4.60 16.71
CA ALA A 79 6.10 -3.51 16.85
C ALA A 79 6.67 -2.16 16.34
N LEU A 80 7.97 -1.93 16.53
CA LEU A 80 8.63 -0.73 15.98
C LEU A 80 8.74 -0.80 14.44
N LYS A 81 9.05 -1.96 13.86
CA LYS A 81 9.06 -2.16 12.40
C LYS A 81 7.67 -1.88 11.81
N GLY A 82 6.61 -2.41 12.42
CA GLY A 82 5.22 -2.15 12.02
C GLY A 82 4.90 -0.66 11.97
N ARG A 83 5.10 0.05 13.09
CA ARG A 83 4.85 1.50 13.17
C ARG A 83 5.68 2.33 12.17
N LEU A 84 6.92 1.93 11.88
CA LEU A 84 7.77 2.62 10.91
C LEU A 84 7.32 2.35 9.47
N LEU A 85 6.89 1.13 9.17
CA LEU A 85 6.26 0.81 7.89
C LEU A 85 4.97 1.61 7.73
N GLU A 86 4.16 1.73 8.78
CA GLU A 86 2.93 2.50 8.72
C GLU A 86 3.20 3.97 8.40
N LYS A 87 4.20 4.57 9.05
CA LYS A 87 4.61 5.96 8.78
C LYS A 87 5.19 6.16 7.39
N LEU A 88 5.88 5.16 6.85
CA LEU A 88 6.37 5.19 5.48
C LEU A 88 5.21 5.18 4.48
N ILE A 89 4.24 4.27 4.65
CA ILE A 89 3.06 4.20 3.78
C ILE A 89 2.25 5.49 3.89
N GLN A 90 2.04 5.99 5.11
CA GLN A 90 1.37 7.28 5.32
C GLN A 90 2.03 8.41 4.52
N ALA A 91 3.36 8.51 4.56
CA ALA A 91 4.10 9.51 3.77
C ALA A 91 3.92 9.35 2.25
N ILE A 92 3.73 8.11 1.76
CA ILE A 92 3.41 7.85 0.35
C ILE A 92 1.99 8.32 0.02
N LEU A 93 1.02 8.04 0.90
CA LEU A 93 -0.39 8.35 0.70
C LEU A 93 -0.72 9.84 0.86
N ASP A 94 -0.06 10.55 1.78
CA ASP A 94 -0.32 11.97 2.12
C ASP A 94 -0.17 12.91 0.90
N GLY A 95 0.59 12.51 -0.12
CA GLY A 95 0.78 13.25 -1.36
C GLY A 95 -0.35 13.13 -2.39
N CYS A 96 -1.40 12.34 -2.11
CA CYS A 96 -2.45 12.03 -3.09
C CYS A 96 -3.68 12.93 -2.94
N LYS A 97 -4.20 13.43 -4.07
CA LYS A 97 -5.50 14.12 -4.17
C LYS A 97 -6.64 13.18 -4.55
N ALA A 98 -6.31 12.00 -5.08
CA ALA A 98 -7.29 10.97 -5.47
C ALA A 98 -7.79 10.15 -4.28
N ILE A 99 -7.03 10.12 -3.19
CA ILE A 99 -7.34 9.34 -2.00
C ILE A 99 -6.96 10.15 -0.76
N SER A 100 -7.62 9.88 0.37
CA SER A 100 -7.22 10.39 1.67
C SER A 100 -7.09 9.25 2.68
N TYR A 101 -6.13 9.39 3.59
CA TYR A 101 -5.94 8.43 4.66
C TYR A 101 -6.90 8.75 5.81
N GLY A 102 -7.80 7.80 6.09
CA GLY A 102 -8.60 7.73 7.31
C GLY A 102 -7.83 7.02 8.43
N HIS A 103 -8.06 7.45 9.67
CA HIS A 103 -7.46 6.84 10.86
C HIS A 103 -7.66 5.32 10.90
N ASN A 104 -6.72 4.58 11.51
CA ASN A 104 -6.80 3.13 11.70
C ASN A 104 -8.16 2.76 12.31
N ILE A 105 -8.89 1.83 11.68
CA ILE A 105 -10.11 1.30 12.26
C ILE A 105 -9.73 0.16 13.18
N ARG A 106 -10.04 0.32 14.47
CA ARG A 106 -10.01 -0.77 15.43
C ARG A 106 -11.43 -1.21 15.70
N THR A 107 -11.80 -2.39 15.21
CA THR A 107 -13.03 -3.06 15.63
C THR A 107 -12.71 -4.16 16.64
N SER A 108 -13.73 -4.72 17.30
CA SER A 108 -13.56 -5.88 18.18
C SER A 108 -13.14 -7.15 17.41
N SER A 109 -13.36 -7.20 16.10
CA SER A 109 -13.10 -8.36 15.24
C SER A 109 -11.85 -8.23 14.36
N SER A 110 -11.38 -7.01 14.10
CA SER A 110 -10.24 -6.75 13.20
C SER A 110 -9.59 -5.39 13.49
N GLU A 111 -8.25 -5.35 13.46
CA GLU A 111 -7.49 -4.11 13.35
C GLU A 111 -7.14 -3.91 11.88
N VAL A 112 -7.60 -2.79 11.30
CA VAL A 112 -7.26 -2.37 9.94
C VAL A 112 -6.16 -1.34 10.03
N ASP A 113 -5.01 -1.61 9.40
CA ASP A 113 -3.88 -0.69 9.39
C ASP A 113 -4.21 0.60 8.64
N PHE A 114 -4.94 0.53 7.51
CA PHE A 114 -5.30 1.70 6.71
C PHE A 114 -6.74 1.66 6.24
N LEU A 115 -7.51 2.70 6.54
CA LEU A 115 -8.74 3.02 5.82
C LEU A 115 -8.43 4.12 4.82
N ILE A 116 -8.43 3.81 3.52
CA ILE A 116 -8.11 4.78 2.48
C ILE A 116 -9.42 5.20 1.81
N LYS A 117 -9.83 6.45 1.98
CA LYS A 117 -11.03 6.99 1.34
C LYS A 117 -10.71 7.40 -0.09
N ILE A 118 -11.64 7.13 -1.00
CA ILE A 118 -11.53 7.57 -2.39
C ILE A 118 -12.14 8.96 -2.47
N GLU A 119 -11.32 9.93 -2.87
CA GLU A 119 -11.78 11.30 -3.07
C GLU A 119 -12.53 11.44 -4.41
N PRO A 120 -13.35 12.49 -4.61
CA PRO A 120 -14.13 12.65 -5.84
C PRO A 120 -13.30 12.55 -7.14
N LEU A 121 -12.05 13.04 -7.12
CA LEU A 121 -11.13 12.92 -8.26
C LEU A 121 -10.67 11.48 -8.48
N GLY A 122 -10.48 10.71 -7.40
CA GLY A 122 -10.08 9.31 -7.47
C GLY A 122 -11.16 8.41 -8.03
N GLY A 123 -12.44 8.72 -7.82
CA GLY A 123 -13.57 7.95 -8.36
C GLY A 123 -13.56 7.82 -9.89
N HIS A 124 -12.79 8.65 -10.59
CA HIS A 124 -12.64 8.60 -12.04
C HIS A 124 -11.39 7.83 -12.50
N LEU A 125 -10.54 7.36 -11.59
CA LEU A 125 -9.45 6.46 -11.93
C LEU A 125 -10.03 5.07 -12.25
N PRO A 126 -9.64 4.42 -13.36
CA PRO A 126 -10.15 3.11 -13.75
C PRO A 126 -10.06 2.05 -12.64
N MET A 127 -9.00 2.07 -11.83
CA MET A 127 -8.84 1.15 -10.70
C MET A 127 -9.91 1.34 -9.60
N PHE A 128 -10.49 2.53 -9.47
CA PHE A 128 -11.48 2.88 -8.43
C PHE A 128 -12.92 3.00 -8.95
N ASN A 129 -13.13 2.89 -10.27
CA ASN A 129 -14.37 3.20 -11.00
C ASN A 129 -15.59 2.29 -10.67
N SER A 130 -15.53 1.43 -9.66
CA SER A 130 -16.62 0.48 -9.31
C SER A 130 -17.52 0.98 -8.16
N GLY A 131 -17.75 2.29 -8.06
CA GLY A 131 -18.55 2.86 -6.97
C GLY A 131 -17.93 2.69 -5.59
N LEU A 132 -16.60 2.50 -5.53
CA LEU A 132 -15.87 2.34 -4.28
C LEU A 132 -15.78 3.68 -3.55
N THR A 133 -16.13 3.67 -2.26
CA THR A 133 -15.98 4.83 -1.38
C THR A 133 -14.68 4.78 -0.59
N HIS A 134 -14.15 3.58 -0.36
CA HIS A 134 -12.94 3.36 0.40
C HIS A 134 -12.28 2.02 0.06
N ILE A 135 -11.04 1.89 0.50
CA ILE A 135 -10.12 0.77 0.33
C ILE A 135 -9.56 0.40 1.70
N ILE A 136 -9.35 -0.89 1.95
CA ILE A 136 -8.66 -1.37 3.14
C ILE A 136 -7.19 -1.61 2.81
N GLY A 137 -6.27 -1.08 3.61
CA GLY A 137 -4.86 -1.38 3.51
C GLY A 137 -4.36 -2.14 4.72
N GLU A 138 -3.48 -3.11 4.45
CA GLU A 138 -2.80 -3.91 5.49
C GLU A 138 -1.29 -3.81 5.28
N ALA A 139 -0.52 -3.60 6.35
CA ALA A 139 0.92 -3.43 6.30
C ALA A 139 1.68 -4.56 7.00
N LYS A 140 2.48 -5.29 6.22
CA LYS A 140 3.32 -6.39 6.74
C LYS A 140 4.79 -6.15 6.47
N CYS A 141 5.57 -5.95 7.54
CA CYS A 141 7.03 -5.97 7.49
C CYS A 141 7.53 -7.35 7.93
N TYR A 142 7.95 -8.19 6.98
CA TYR A 142 8.42 -9.54 7.28
C TYR A 142 9.65 -9.90 6.46
N ASP A 143 10.60 -10.61 7.09
CA ASP A 143 11.88 -10.94 6.44
C ASP A 143 11.79 -12.25 5.62
N LYS A 144 10.69 -13.01 5.74
CA LYS A 144 10.46 -14.24 4.96
C LYS A 144 9.44 -14.04 3.83
N LYS A 145 9.09 -15.16 3.17
CA LYS A 145 8.10 -15.21 2.09
C LYS A 145 6.74 -14.66 2.54
N LEU A 146 6.06 -13.97 1.62
CA LEU A 146 4.65 -13.62 1.76
C LEU A 146 3.79 -14.88 1.85
N LYS A 147 2.72 -14.76 2.60
CA LYS A 147 1.79 -15.84 2.93
C LYS A 147 0.48 -15.62 2.17
N LYS A 148 -0.09 -16.69 1.59
CA LYS A 148 -1.40 -16.60 0.93
C LYS A 148 -2.49 -16.17 1.92
N GLU A 149 -2.31 -16.55 3.18
CA GLU A 149 -3.23 -16.27 4.27
C GLU A 149 -3.46 -14.76 4.43
N TRP A 150 -2.47 -13.90 4.13
CA TRP A 150 -2.64 -12.45 4.22
C TRP A 150 -3.56 -11.89 3.13
N VAL A 151 -3.60 -12.52 1.95
CA VAL A 151 -4.56 -12.15 0.90
C VAL A 151 -5.96 -12.58 1.31
N ASP A 152 -6.10 -13.80 1.84
CA ASP A 152 -7.38 -14.33 2.29
C ASP A 152 -7.96 -13.53 3.47
N GLU A 153 -7.13 -13.19 4.45
CA GLU A 153 -7.48 -12.33 5.60
C GLU A 153 -7.88 -10.92 5.16
N LEU A 154 -7.11 -10.30 4.25
CA LEU A 154 -7.42 -8.96 3.75
C LEU A 154 -8.71 -8.94 2.93
N ALA A 155 -8.97 -9.97 2.10
CA ALA A 155 -10.23 -10.08 1.37
C ALA A 155 -11.44 -10.23 2.31
N GLY A 156 -11.29 -11.03 3.38
CA GLY A 156 -12.31 -11.13 4.43
C GLY A 156 -12.55 -9.79 5.12
N THR A 157 -11.46 -9.11 5.50
CA THR A 157 -11.51 -7.80 6.16
C THR A 157 -12.18 -6.75 5.28
N ALA A 158 -11.78 -6.64 4.01
CA ALA A 158 -12.40 -5.74 3.04
C ALA A 158 -13.92 -5.97 2.98
N SER A 159 -14.33 -7.23 2.84
CA SER A 159 -15.75 -7.62 2.79
C SER A 159 -16.51 -7.20 4.05
N SER A 160 -15.92 -7.41 5.24
CA SER A 160 -16.51 -6.98 6.52
C SER A 160 -16.65 -5.46 6.67
N HIS A 161 -15.87 -4.70 5.91
CA HIS A 161 -15.93 -3.24 5.87
C HIS A 161 -16.76 -2.69 4.69
N ASN A 162 -17.53 -3.53 3.99
CA ASN A 162 -18.33 -3.15 2.82
C ASN A 162 -17.51 -2.55 1.67
N THR A 163 -16.31 -3.07 1.44
CA THR A 163 -15.53 -2.81 0.23
C THR A 163 -15.00 -4.11 -0.35
N ASN A 164 -14.73 -4.12 -1.64
CA ASN A 164 -14.11 -5.26 -2.32
C ASN A 164 -12.66 -4.95 -2.73
N PHE A 165 -12.10 -3.82 -2.32
CA PHE A 165 -10.74 -3.42 -2.68
C PHE A 165 -9.84 -3.41 -1.44
N GLY A 166 -8.74 -4.17 -1.52
CA GLY A 166 -7.67 -4.20 -0.53
C GLY A 166 -6.30 -3.90 -1.13
N ILE A 167 -5.44 -3.20 -0.39
CA ILE A 167 -4.01 -3.04 -0.73
C ILE A 167 -3.17 -3.74 0.34
N LEU A 168 -2.36 -4.71 -0.08
CA LEU A 168 -1.42 -5.37 0.81
C LEU A 168 -0.05 -4.71 0.68
N PHE A 169 0.26 -3.80 1.60
CA PHE A 169 1.56 -3.16 1.69
C PHE A 169 2.57 -4.11 2.34
N THR A 170 3.67 -4.40 1.64
CA THR A 170 4.68 -5.33 2.17
C THR A 170 6.09 -4.77 2.06
N LEU A 171 6.90 -4.99 3.11
CA LEU A 171 8.34 -4.74 3.06
C LEU A 171 9.12 -5.99 3.42
N CYS A 172 9.16 -6.91 2.44
CA CYS A 172 10.03 -8.08 2.42
C CYS A 172 11.16 -7.90 1.40
N THR A 173 12.03 -8.90 1.24
CA THR A 173 13.01 -8.87 0.14
C THR A 173 12.24 -8.85 -1.19
N PRO A 174 12.51 -7.90 -2.11
CA PRO A 174 11.79 -7.81 -3.38
C PRO A 174 11.84 -9.14 -4.14
N ARG A 175 10.67 -9.69 -4.46
CA ARG A 175 10.53 -10.99 -5.13
C ARG A 175 9.25 -11.00 -5.95
N ARG A 176 9.22 -11.85 -6.97
CA ARG A 176 7.95 -12.16 -7.65
C ARG A 176 6.96 -12.77 -6.64
N VAL A 177 5.68 -12.46 -6.82
CA VAL A 177 4.62 -13.06 -6.03
C VAL A 177 4.67 -14.58 -6.21
N HIS A 178 4.66 -15.32 -5.11
CA HIS A 178 4.69 -16.78 -5.15
C HIS A 178 3.39 -17.33 -5.76
N ARG A 179 3.46 -18.49 -6.42
CA ARG A 179 2.32 -19.10 -7.13
C ARG A 179 1.07 -19.18 -6.25
N ASP A 180 1.19 -19.62 -5.01
CA ASP A 180 0.03 -19.77 -4.10
C ASP A 180 -0.67 -18.44 -3.80
N MET A 181 0.11 -17.36 -3.66
CA MET A 181 -0.43 -16.02 -3.43
C MET A 181 -1.06 -15.47 -4.71
N ALA A 182 -0.43 -15.66 -5.88
CA ALA A 182 -0.99 -15.26 -7.17
C ALA A 182 -2.32 -15.99 -7.45
N VAL A 183 -2.40 -17.29 -7.13
CA VAL A 183 -3.63 -18.08 -7.24
C VAL A 183 -4.70 -17.56 -6.29
N SER A 184 -4.37 -17.25 -5.03
CA SER A 184 -5.32 -16.64 -4.09
C SER A 184 -5.85 -15.29 -4.60
N ILE A 185 -4.97 -14.40 -5.07
CA ILE A 185 -5.37 -13.13 -5.70
C ILE A 185 -6.32 -13.36 -6.87
N ALA A 186 -6.02 -14.33 -7.75
CA ALA A 186 -6.87 -14.65 -8.90
C ALA A 186 -8.25 -15.18 -8.48
N ILE A 187 -8.30 -16.07 -7.48
CA ILE A 187 -9.56 -16.61 -6.94
C ILE A 187 -10.41 -15.49 -6.35
N HIS A 188 -9.82 -14.56 -5.59
CA HIS A 188 -10.54 -13.42 -5.03
C HIS A 188 -10.99 -12.44 -6.12
N ALA A 189 -10.17 -12.19 -7.14
CA ALA A 189 -10.52 -11.37 -8.29
C ALA A 189 -11.74 -11.94 -9.04
N ALA A 190 -11.80 -13.25 -9.24
CA ALA A 190 -12.95 -13.93 -9.85
C ALA A 190 -14.25 -13.78 -9.02
N LYS A 191 -14.14 -13.55 -7.71
CA LYS A 191 -15.26 -13.26 -6.81
C LYS A 191 -15.60 -11.77 -6.72
N GLY A 192 -14.91 -10.92 -7.49
CA GLY A 192 -15.07 -9.48 -7.46
C GLY A 192 -14.22 -8.75 -6.42
N ASN A 193 -13.37 -9.45 -5.66
CA ASN A 193 -12.45 -8.87 -4.69
C ASN A 193 -11.10 -8.51 -5.33
N ARG A 194 -10.68 -7.26 -5.21
CA ARG A 194 -9.46 -6.69 -5.79
C ARG A 194 -8.41 -6.53 -4.69
N ILE A 195 -7.54 -7.52 -4.53
CA ILE A 195 -6.43 -7.47 -3.56
C ILE A 195 -5.14 -7.17 -4.30
N ILE A 196 -4.63 -5.95 -4.12
CA ILE A 196 -3.49 -5.44 -4.87
C ILE A 196 -2.23 -5.45 -3.99
N PRO A 197 -1.21 -6.25 -4.31
CA PRO A 197 0.04 -6.19 -3.59
C PRO A 197 0.80 -4.90 -3.95
N PHE A 198 1.36 -4.24 -2.93
CA PHE A 198 2.24 -3.09 -3.10
C PHE A 198 3.47 -3.28 -2.21
N GLY A 199 4.58 -3.70 -2.80
CA GLY A 199 5.71 -4.20 -2.04
C GLY A 199 6.95 -3.30 -2.04
N ALA A 200 8.07 -3.87 -1.59
CA ALA A 200 9.37 -3.24 -1.54
C ALA A 200 9.86 -2.78 -2.91
N ALA A 201 9.57 -3.53 -3.97
CA ALA A 201 9.90 -3.12 -5.33
C ALA A 201 9.21 -1.80 -5.71
N GLN A 202 7.92 -1.66 -5.39
CA GLN A 202 7.15 -0.45 -5.70
C GLN A 202 7.53 0.70 -4.77
N VAL A 203 7.77 0.44 -3.49
CA VAL A 203 8.30 1.45 -2.56
C VAL A 203 9.63 2.01 -3.06
N GLU A 204 10.51 1.16 -3.61
CA GLU A 204 11.79 1.61 -4.18
C GLU A 204 11.60 2.46 -5.44
N GLN A 205 10.61 2.15 -6.26
CA GLN A 205 10.25 2.96 -7.43
C GLN A 205 9.73 4.35 -6.99
N VAL A 206 8.85 4.40 -5.98
CA VAL A 206 8.39 5.67 -5.38
C VAL A 206 9.56 6.49 -4.85
N ARG A 207 10.51 5.86 -4.16
CA ARG A 207 11.73 6.53 -3.67
C ARG A 207 12.57 7.15 -4.78
N LYS A 208 12.57 6.55 -5.96
CA LYS A 208 13.26 7.06 -7.16
C LYS A 208 12.47 8.14 -7.91
N GLY A 209 11.29 8.51 -7.41
CA GLY A 209 10.44 9.55 -7.99
C GLY A 209 9.33 9.03 -8.90
N GLU A 210 9.11 7.71 -8.99
CA GLU A 210 7.97 7.20 -9.75
C GLU A 210 6.65 7.47 -9.02
N ASN A 211 5.60 7.78 -9.80
CA ASN A 211 4.31 8.16 -9.27
C ASN A 211 3.59 6.98 -8.59
N PHE A 212 3.14 7.17 -7.34
CA PHE A 212 2.48 6.13 -6.56
C PHE A 212 1.20 5.60 -7.22
N LEU A 213 0.30 6.48 -7.68
CA LEU A 213 -0.98 6.06 -8.26
C LEU A 213 -0.79 5.31 -9.56
N LYS A 214 0.23 5.68 -10.35
CA LYS A 214 0.63 4.95 -11.55
C LYS A 214 1.09 3.54 -11.20
N LEU A 215 2.03 3.41 -10.27
CA LEU A 215 2.53 2.12 -9.81
C LEU A 215 1.42 1.22 -9.26
N LEU A 216 0.48 1.80 -8.50
CA LEU A 216 -0.68 1.07 -7.99
C LEU A 216 -1.61 0.63 -9.12
N SER A 217 -1.86 1.49 -10.11
CA SER A 217 -2.67 1.17 -11.29
C SER A 217 -2.04 0.03 -12.12
N ASP A 218 -0.71 0.03 -12.27
CA ASP A 218 0.00 -1.05 -12.95
C ASP A 218 -0.11 -2.38 -12.19
N GLN A 219 0.03 -2.35 -10.85
CA GLN A 219 -0.19 -3.55 -10.02
C GLN A 219 -1.64 -4.04 -10.09
N TYR A 220 -2.60 -3.11 -10.15
CA TYR A 220 -4.00 -3.43 -10.31
C TYR A 220 -4.28 -4.17 -11.62
N VAL A 221 -3.76 -3.68 -12.74
CA VAL A 221 -3.91 -4.35 -14.05
C VAL A 221 -3.24 -5.72 -14.04
N LYS A 222 -2.04 -5.84 -13.47
CA LYS A 222 -1.32 -7.13 -13.35
C LYS A 222 -2.07 -8.14 -12.50
N ALA A 223 -2.68 -7.69 -11.40
CA ALA A 223 -3.46 -8.57 -10.53
C ALA A 223 -4.72 -9.09 -11.24
N LEU A 224 -5.41 -8.24 -12.01
CA LEU A 224 -6.60 -8.61 -12.78
C LEU A 224 -6.31 -9.53 -13.96
N THR A 225 -5.18 -9.32 -14.65
CA THR A 225 -4.76 -10.13 -15.80
C THR A 225 -4.02 -11.41 -15.39
N HIS A 226 -3.83 -11.62 -14.07
CA HIS A 226 -3.07 -12.73 -13.51
C HIS A 226 -1.64 -12.82 -14.07
N ASP A 227 -1.04 -11.65 -14.30
CA ASP A 227 0.28 -11.51 -14.91
C ASP A 227 1.38 -12.09 -14.02
N HIS A 228 2.30 -12.86 -14.62
CA HIS A 228 3.49 -13.39 -13.97
C HIS A 228 4.51 -12.31 -13.52
N ALA A 229 4.35 -11.07 -13.98
CA ALA A 229 5.14 -9.90 -13.60
C ALA A 229 4.67 -9.24 -12.28
N LEU A 230 3.61 -9.74 -11.65
CA LEU A 230 3.14 -9.27 -10.34
C LEU A 230 4.24 -9.45 -9.29
N SER A 231 4.57 -8.38 -8.56
CA SER A 231 5.74 -8.31 -7.69
C SER A 231 5.46 -7.57 -6.40
N VAL A 232 6.21 -7.95 -5.38
CA VAL A 232 6.29 -7.32 -4.06
C VAL A 232 7.75 -7.04 -3.70
#